data_AF-A0A1W2A788-F1
#
_entry.id   AF-A0A1W2A788-F1
#
_cell.length_a   1.000
_cell.length_b   1.000
_cell.length_c   1.000
_cell.angle_alpha   90.00
_cell.angle_beta   90.00
_cell.angle_gamma   90.00
#
_symmetry.space_group_name_H-M   'P 1'
#
loop_
_entity.id
_entity.type
_entity.pdbx_description
1 polymer ?
#
loop_
_entity_poly.entity_id
_entity_poly.type
_entity_poly.pdbx_seq_one_letter_code
_entity_poly.pdbx_strand_id
1 'polypeptide(L)'
;MKNSLLILIVLLISGISFTQSYENLVPLKDVSQKVYFSKGAENRADKIVENFAEADTFFQNKFKVKADYTLLILNPMDWKTYAHPNAIYGIPHFLPDGRLVIAAENNDFWRRNMPPLEPLLKDISDQIGKIYTDETQRCLFALQNFLGGYARRFVHPNFHTQNF
;
A
#
# COMPACT_ATOMS: atom_id res chain seq x y z
N MET A 1 -40.39 35.64 1.20
CA MET A 1 -39.74 35.43 -0.12
C MET A 1 -38.21 35.45 -0.04
N LYS A 2 -37.56 36.45 0.58
CA LYS A 2 -36.09 36.51 0.74
C LYS A 2 -35.48 35.30 1.49
N ASN A 3 -36.11 34.86 2.58
CA ASN A 3 -35.56 33.76 3.40
C ASN A 3 -35.65 32.38 2.71
N SER A 4 -36.66 32.18 1.87
CA SER A 4 -36.84 30.95 1.08
C SER A 4 -35.80 30.81 -0.04
N LEU A 5 -35.36 31.93 -0.61
CA LEU A 5 -34.30 31.97 -1.63
C LEU A 5 -32.94 31.61 -1.03
N LEU A 6 -32.67 32.05 0.21
CA LEU A 6 -31.41 31.78 0.92
C LEU A 6 -31.25 30.29 1.27
N ILE A 7 -32.32 29.63 1.70
CA ILE A 7 -32.31 28.19 2.01
C ILE A 7 -32.08 27.34 0.75
N LEU A 8 -32.64 27.76 -0.39
CA LEU A 8 -32.44 27.08 -1.66
C LEU A 8 -30.98 27.15 -2.15
N ILE A 9 -30.32 28.29 -1.94
CA ILE A 9 -28.90 28.48 -2.29
C ILE A 9 -27.99 27.60 -1.42
N VAL A 10 -28.29 27.46 -0.12
CA VAL A 10 -27.50 26.60 0.79
C VAL A 10 -27.60 25.12 0.43
N LEU A 11 -28.79 24.64 0.02
CA LEU A 11 -29.00 23.25 -0.40
C LEU A 11 -28.31 22.89 -1.73
N LEU A 12 -28.10 23.87 -2.62
CA LEU A 12 -27.38 23.66 -3.89
C LEU A 12 -25.87 23.49 -3.69
N ILE A 13 -25.30 24.02 -2.61
CA ILE A 13 -23.85 23.95 -2.34
C ILE A 13 -23.48 22.62 -1.64
N SER A 14 -24.41 21.99 -0.93
CA SER A 14 -24.19 20.69 -0.27
C SER A 14 -24.04 19.49 -1.23
N GLY A 15 -24.27 19.68 -2.53
CA GLY A 15 -24.09 18.64 -3.55
C GLY A 15 -22.69 18.56 -4.15
N ILE A 16 -21.77 19.45 -3.77
CA ILE A 16 -20.40 19.44 -4.29
C ILE A 16 -19.61 18.37 -3.54
N SER A 17 -19.73 17.13 -4.00
CA SER A 17 -18.79 16.07 -3.63
C SER A 17 -17.44 16.39 -4.28
N PHE A 18 -16.42 16.68 -3.46
CA PHE A 18 -15.04 16.68 -3.92
C PHE A 18 -14.65 15.25 -4.27
N THR A 19 -14.93 14.84 -5.50
CA THR A 19 -14.32 13.64 -6.05
C THR A 19 -12.81 13.92 -6.13
N GLN A 20 -12.02 13.19 -5.35
CA GLN A 20 -10.56 13.24 -5.50
C GLN A 20 -10.26 12.65 -6.87
N SER A 21 -9.87 13.52 -7.80
CA SER A 21 -9.53 13.13 -9.15
C SER A 21 -8.18 12.43 -9.13
N TYR A 22 -8.18 11.17 -9.57
CA TYR A 22 -6.98 10.41 -9.87
C TYR A 22 -6.63 10.56 -11.35
N GLU A 23 -6.71 11.77 -11.91
CA GLU A 23 -6.58 12.04 -13.35
C GLU A 23 -5.34 11.40 -14.03
N ASN A 24 -4.26 11.20 -13.27
CA ASN A 24 -3.02 10.61 -13.77
C ASN A 24 -2.84 9.12 -13.45
N LEU A 25 -3.76 8.53 -12.68
CA LEU A 25 -3.72 7.11 -12.33
C LEU A 25 -4.73 6.30 -13.16
N VAL A 26 -4.38 5.05 -13.40
CA VAL A 26 -5.20 4.08 -14.10
C VAL A 26 -5.92 3.22 -13.05
N PRO A 27 -7.26 3.08 -13.11
CA PRO A 27 -7.96 2.14 -12.25
C PRO A 27 -7.68 0.71 -12.71
N LEU A 28 -7.35 -0.17 -11.77
CA LEU A 28 -7.28 -1.61 -12.05
C LEU A 28 -8.70 -2.17 -12.13
N LYS A 29 -8.99 -2.90 -13.21
CA LYS A 29 -10.30 -3.50 -13.45
C LYS A 29 -10.36 -4.91 -12.89
N ASP A 30 -11.57 -5.45 -12.78
CA ASP A 30 -11.82 -6.85 -12.44
C ASP A 30 -11.30 -7.30 -11.06
N VAL A 31 -11.09 -6.34 -10.16
CA VAL A 31 -10.69 -6.56 -8.76
C VAL A 31 -11.75 -6.04 -7.80
N SER A 32 -11.87 -6.67 -6.63
CA SER A 32 -12.92 -6.31 -5.66
C SER A 32 -12.61 -5.04 -4.85
N GLN A 33 -11.32 -4.68 -4.75
CA GLN A 33 -10.79 -3.52 -4.06
C GLN A 33 -10.69 -2.31 -5.00
N LYS A 34 -10.78 -1.10 -4.46
CA LYS A 34 -10.51 0.12 -5.24
C LYS A 34 -8.99 0.26 -5.41
N VAL A 35 -8.48 -0.02 -6.60
CA VAL A 35 -7.05 0.03 -6.89
C VAL A 35 -6.78 1.00 -8.03
N TYR A 36 -5.82 1.90 -7.83
CA TYR A 36 -5.34 2.83 -8.84
C TYR A 36 -3.82 2.76 -8.90
N PHE A 37 -3.26 2.81 -10.10
CA PHE A 37 -1.81 2.72 -10.31
C PHE A 37 -1.29 3.75 -11.31
N SER A 38 -0.04 4.13 -11.16
CA SER A 38 0.66 4.97 -12.12
C SER A 38 0.75 4.31 -13.50
N LYS A 39 0.64 5.10 -14.58
CA LYS A 39 0.81 4.60 -15.94
C LYS A 39 2.13 3.81 -16.08
N GLY A 40 2.05 2.65 -16.74
CA GLY A 40 3.20 1.74 -16.93
C GLY A 40 3.44 0.74 -15.80
N ALA A 41 2.67 0.80 -14.71
CA ALA A 41 2.83 -0.11 -13.56
C ALA A 41 1.85 -1.31 -13.55
N GLU A 42 1.17 -1.61 -14.65
CA GLU A 42 0.11 -2.66 -14.76
C GLU A 42 0.55 -4.00 -14.15
N ASN A 43 1.62 -4.59 -14.71
CA ASN A 43 2.13 -5.89 -14.26
C ASN A 43 2.54 -5.89 -12.79
N ARG A 44 2.94 -4.72 -12.26
CA ARG A 44 3.26 -4.59 -10.84
C ARG A 44 1.99 -4.51 -10.01
N ALA A 45 0.99 -3.77 -10.48
CA ALA A 45 -0.31 -3.65 -9.82
C ALA A 45 -0.98 -5.01 -9.67
N ASP A 46 -0.99 -5.83 -10.73
CA ASP A 46 -1.54 -7.19 -10.69
C ASP A 46 -0.88 -8.04 -9.60
N LYS A 47 0.46 -8.15 -9.66
CA LYS A 47 1.24 -8.89 -8.65
C LYS A 47 0.98 -8.38 -7.24
N ILE A 48 0.81 -7.07 -7.07
CA ILE A 48 0.53 -6.48 -5.77
C ILE A 48 -0.85 -6.91 -5.27
N VAL A 49 -1.87 -6.84 -6.13
CA VAL A 49 -3.24 -7.19 -5.75
C VAL A 49 -3.37 -8.67 -5.45
N GLU A 50 -2.71 -9.56 -6.19
CA GLU A 50 -2.66 -11.00 -5.90
C GLU A 50 -2.14 -11.27 -4.47
N ASN A 51 -1.01 -10.66 -4.10
CA ASN A 51 -0.44 -10.79 -2.75
C ASN A 51 -1.37 -10.21 -1.66
N PHE A 52 -2.08 -9.12 -1.96
CA PHE A 52 -3.09 -8.56 -1.05
C PHE A 52 -4.29 -9.48 -0.89
N ALA A 53 -4.74 -10.16 -1.95
CA ALA A 53 -5.86 -11.09 -1.90
C ALA A 53 -5.56 -12.28 -0.97
N GLU A 54 -4.32 -12.79 -0.97
CA GLU A 54 -3.88 -13.84 -0.04
C GLU A 54 -3.91 -13.34 1.41
N ALA A 55 -3.41 -12.14 1.67
CA ALA A 55 -3.42 -11.53 2.99
C ALA A 55 -4.86 -11.29 3.48
N ASP A 56 -5.70 -10.68 2.66
CA ASP A 56 -7.12 -10.45 2.95
C ASP A 56 -7.83 -11.76 3.29
N THR A 57 -7.58 -12.82 2.50
CA THR A 57 -8.14 -14.16 2.76
C THR A 57 -7.70 -14.70 4.11
N PHE A 58 -6.42 -14.57 4.46
CA PHE A 58 -5.90 -14.99 5.76
C PHE A 58 -6.57 -14.22 6.90
N PHE A 59 -6.60 -12.88 6.83
CA PHE A 59 -7.18 -12.04 7.88
C PHE A 59 -8.68 -12.26 8.04
N GLN A 60 -9.41 -12.38 6.93
CA GLN A 60 -10.82 -12.69 6.95
C GLN A 60 -11.08 -14.07 7.57
N ASN A 61 -10.30 -15.09 7.23
CA ASN A 61 -10.48 -16.43 7.79
C ASN A 61 -10.18 -16.49 9.28
N LYS A 62 -9.06 -15.87 9.70
CA LYS A 62 -8.53 -15.96 11.06
C LYS A 62 -9.24 -15.02 12.04
N PHE A 63 -9.56 -13.80 11.60
CA PHE A 63 -10.04 -12.74 12.48
C PHE A 63 -11.44 -12.23 12.12
N LYS A 64 -12.02 -12.70 11.00
CA LYS A 64 -13.33 -12.23 10.49
C LYS A 64 -13.35 -10.72 10.20
N VAL A 65 -12.19 -10.17 9.85
CA VAL A 65 -12.02 -8.76 9.49
C VAL A 65 -11.80 -8.65 7.99
N LYS A 66 -12.60 -7.80 7.34
CA LYS A 66 -12.39 -7.36 5.97
C LYS A 66 -11.87 -5.93 5.99
N ALA A 67 -10.68 -5.71 5.44
CA ALA A 67 -10.12 -4.38 5.32
C ALA A 67 -10.85 -3.58 4.22
N ASP A 68 -11.13 -2.30 4.50
CA ASP A 68 -11.65 -1.35 3.52
C ASP A 68 -10.61 -0.25 3.30
N TYR A 69 -10.11 -0.16 2.07
CA TYR A 69 -9.10 0.81 1.68
C TYR A 69 -9.16 1.04 0.17
N THR A 70 -8.61 2.19 -0.26
CA THR A 70 -8.26 2.42 -1.66
C THR A 70 -6.76 2.29 -1.80
N LEU A 71 -6.29 1.41 -2.68
CA LEU A 71 -4.88 1.14 -2.91
C LEU A 71 -4.34 2.02 -4.03
N LEU A 72 -3.29 2.78 -3.74
CA LEU A 72 -2.56 3.60 -4.69
C LEU A 72 -1.16 3.01 -4.92
N ILE A 73 -0.85 2.65 -6.16
CA ILE A 73 0.43 2.04 -6.55
C ILE A 73 1.18 3.03 -7.44
N LEU A 74 2.13 3.75 -6.85
CA LEU A 74 2.64 4.99 -7.41
C LEU A 74 4.09 4.87 -7.85
N ASN A 75 4.41 5.38 -9.03
CA ASN A 75 5.79 5.66 -9.45
C ASN A 75 6.34 6.90 -8.71
N PRO A 76 7.64 7.24 -8.84
CA PRO A 76 8.23 8.37 -8.11
C PRO A 76 7.63 9.74 -8.45
N MET A 77 7.05 9.90 -9.64
CA MET A 77 6.45 11.17 -10.07
C MET A 77 5.09 11.37 -9.42
N ASP A 78 4.22 10.38 -9.50
CA ASP A 78 2.88 10.38 -8.91
C ASP A 78 2.93 10.31 -7.38
N TRP A 79 3.98 9.71 -6.80
CA TRP A 79 4.20 9.71 -5.34
C TRP A 79 4.23 11.13 -4.76
N LYS A 80 4.87 12.07 -5.45
CA LYS A 80 4.96 13.47 -5.01
C LYS A 80 3.59 14.16 -4.95
N THR A 81 2.63 13.65 -5.71
CA THR A 81 1.28 14.22 -5.83
C THR A 81 0.30 13.54 -4.88
N TYR A 82 0.33 12.21 -4.83
CA TYR A 82 -0.73 11.42 -4.18
C TYR A 82 -0.32 10.80 -2.84
N ALA A 83 0.97 10.77 -2.50
CA ALA A 83 1.46 10.25 -1.22
C ALA A 83 1.58 11.37 -0.17
N HIS A 84 1.89 10.99 1.07
CA HIS A 84 2.18 11.99 2.11
C HIS A 84 3.45 12.79 1.74
N PRO A 85 3.46 14.14 1.83
CA PRO A 85 4.57 14.97 1.35
C PRO A 85 5.95 14.63 1.96
N ASN A 86 5.95 14.16 3.21
CA ASN A 86 7.18 13.79 3.94
C ASN A 86 7.49 12.29 3.86
N ALA A 87 6.71 11.49 3.14
CA ALA A 87 6.95 10.06 3.03
C ALA A 87 8.09 9.78 2.05
N ILE A 88 9.07 9.00 2.51
CA ILE A 88 10.14 8.48 1.66
C ILE A 88 9.53 7.53 0.63
N TYR A 89 9.84 7.73 -0.65
CA TYR A 89 9.41 6.84 -1.72
C TYR A 89 9.78 5.39 -1.39
N GLY A 90 8.77 4.51 -1.42
CA GLY A 90 8.95 3.10 -1.10
C GLY A 90 8.48 2.66 0.27
N ILE A 91 8.23 3.59 1.21
CA ILE A 91 7.67 3.26 2.53
C ILE A 91 6.15 3.21 2.43
N PRO A 92 5.51 2.04 2.56
CA PRO A 92 4.06 1.93 2.53
C PRO A 92 3.45 2.65 3.72
N HIS A 93 2.37 3.39 3.48
CA HIS A 93 1.69 4.15 4.52
C HIS A 93 0.22 4.37 4.18
N PHE A 94 -0.59 4.54 5.22
CA PHE A 94 -1.95 5.00 5.08
C PHE A 94 -1.99 6.53 5.11
N LEU A 95 -2.88 7.10 4.31
CA LEU A 95 -3.32 8.48 4.43
C LEU A 95 -4.49 8.58 5.42
N PRO A 96 -4.75 9.77 5.99
CA PRO A 96 -5.83 9.96 6.98
C PRO A 96 -7.23 9.58 6.46
N ASP A 97 -7.42 9.55 5.14
CA ASP A 97 -8.67 9.20 4.47
C ASP A 97 -8.78 7.70 4.12
N GLY A 98 -7.88 6.85 4.63
CA GLY A 98 -7.93 5.39 4.45
C GLY A 98 -7.32 4.88 3.15
N ARG A 99 -6.67 5.75 2.35
CA ARG A 99 -5.90 5.31 1.19
C ARG A 99 -4.60 4.67 1.61
N LEU A 100 -4.29 3.50 1.07
CA LEU A 100 -3.01 2.82 1.25
C LEU A 100 -2.11 3.14 0.07
N VAL A 101 -0.93 3.70 0.33
CA VAL A 101 0.02 4.11 -0.71
C VAL A 101 1.22 3.18 -0.73
N ILE A 102 1.56 2.66 -1.91
CA ILE A 102 2.63 1.69 -2.13
C ILE A 102 3.41 2.07 -3.39
N ALA A 103 4.72 1.79 -3.42
CA ALA A 103 5.55 2.07 -4.58
C ALA A 103 5.31 1.07 -5.72
N ALA A 104 5.25 1.59 -6.94
CA ALA A 104 5.19 0.84 -8.18
C ALA A 104 6.54 0.24 -8.57
N GLU A 105 7.63 0.68 -7.94
CA GLU A 105 8.99 0.27 -8.28
C GLU A 105 9.72 -0.24 -7.03
N ASN A 106 10.65 -1.17 -7.24
CA ASN A 106 11.65 -1.49 -6.23
C ASN A 106 12.49 -0.23 -5.96
N ASN A 107 12.83 -0.01 -4.70
CA ASN A 107 13.55 1.18 -4.29
C ASN A 107 14.76 0.82 -3.44
N ASP A 108 15.72 1.74 -3.45
CA ASP A 108 17.00 1.60 -2.76
C ASP A 108 16.90 1.73 -1.25
N PHE A 109 15.78 2.23 -0.72
CA PHE A 109 15.59 2.37 0.72
C PHE A 109 15.66 1.01 1.39
N TRP A 110 14.87 0.04 0.93
CA TRP A 110 14.84 -1.28 1.56
C TRP A 110 16.11 -2.10 1.35
N ARG A 111 16.72 -2.00 0.16
CA ARG A 111 18.01 -2.66 -0.10
C ARG A 111 19.08 -2.19 0.89
N ARG A 112 19.15 -0.89 1.16
CA ARG A 112 20.13 -0.31 2.09
C ARG A 112 19.86 -0.60 3.56
N ASN A 113 18.62 -0.92 3.90
CA ASN A 113 18.20 -1.23 5.27
C ASN A 113 18.06 -2.74 5.53
N MET A 114 18.41 -3.58 4.56
CA MET A 114 18.44 -5.03 4.75
C MET A 114 19.78 -5.44 5.40
N PRO A 115 19.78 -6.32 6.41
CA PRO A 115 21.02 -6.88 6.92
C PRO A 115 21.76 -7.66 5.83
N PRO A 116 23.10 -7.70 5.84
CA PRO A 116 23.87 -8.58 4.96
C PRO A 116 23.42 -10.03 5.20
N LEU A 117 23.33 -10.82 4.13
CA LEU A 117 22.82 -12.19 4.19
C LEU A 117 23.93 -13.19 4.53
N GLU A 118 25.17 -12.86 4.19
CA GLU A 118 26.37 -13.65 4.38
C GLU A 118 26.61 -14.12 5.82
N PRO A 119 26.39 -13.31 6.88
CA PRO A 119 26.54 -13.78 8.25
C PRO A 119 25.34 -14.61 8.77
N LEU A 120 24.25 -14.74 8.00
CA LEU A 120 23.06 -15.47 8.44
C LEU A 120 23.23 -16.98 8.22
N LEU A 121 22.56 -17.78 9.05
CA LEU A 121 22.45 -19.22 8.82
C LEU A 121 21.88 -19.47 7.42
N LYS A 122 22.40 -20.48 6.71
CA LYS A 122 22.04 -20.75 5.30
C LYS A 122 20.53 -20.83 5.09
N ASP A 123 19.81 -21.52 5.96
CA ASP A 123 18.35 -21.66 5.84
C ASP A 123 17.61 -20.32 5.97
N ILE A 124 18.12 -19.41 6.81
CA ILE A 124 17.57 -18.05 6.98
C ILE A 124 17.90 -17.19 5.77
N SER A 125 19.15 -17.25 5.29
CA SER A 125 19.59 -16.56 4.08
C SER A 125 18.78 -17.00 2.86
N ASP A 126 18.56 -18.30 2.68
CA ASP A 126 17.80 -18.88 1.59
C ASP A 126 16.31 -18.43 1.64
N GLN A 127 15.72 -18.42 2.84
CA GLN A 127 14.36 -17.90 3.03
C GLN A 127 14.26 -16.41 2.71
N ILE A 128 15.21 -15.60 3.18
CA ILE A 128 15.22 -14.16 2.91
C ILE A 128 15.43 -13.92 1.41
N GLY A 129 16.38 -14.60 0.77
CA GLY A 129 16.60 -14.52 -0.68
C GLY A 129 15.33 -14.87 -1.46
N LYS A 130 14.66 -15.97 -1.12
CA LYS A 130 13.42 -16.38 -1.79
C LYS A 130 12.27 -15.39 -1.62
N ILE A 131 12.14 -14.78 -0.44
CA ILE A 131 11.02 -13.90 -0.13
C ILE A 131 11.28 -12.50 -0.66
N TYR A 132 12.52 -12.04 -0.64
CA TYR A 132 12.83 -10.61 -0.76
C TYR A 132 13.69 -10.24 -1.97
N THR A 133 14.01 -11.16 -2.86
CA THR A 133 14.77 -10.86 -4.08
C THR A 133 14.00 -11.27 -5.33
N ASP A 134 14.14 -10.49 -6.40
CA ASP A 134 13.64 -10.85 -7.73
C ASP A 134 14.64 -11.74 -8.48
N GLU A 135 14.26 -12.10 -9.71
CA GLU A 135 15.05 -12.89 -10.67
C GLU A 135 16.42 -12.26 -10.98
N THR A 136 16.59 -10.96 -10.75
CA THR A 136 17.85 -10.21 -10.89
C THR A 136 18.61 -10.07 -9.58
N GLN A 137 18.20 -10.80 -8.54
CA GLN A 137 18.65 -10.67 -7.14
C GLN A 137 18.47 -9.26 -6.57
N ARG A 138 17.62 -8.43 -7.18
CA ARG A 138 17.30 -7.12 -6.65
C ARG A 138 16.19 -7.25 -5.63
N CYS A 139 16.40 -6.57 -4.51
CA CYS A 139 15.50 -6.52 -3.37
C CYS A 139 14.08 -6.07 -3.80
N LEU A 140 13.08 -6.97 -3.71
CA LEU A 140 11.66 -6.73 -3.94
C LEU A 140 11.02 -6.16 -2.68
N PHE A 141 10.94 -4.84 -2.55
CA PHE A 141 10.41 -4.28 -1.32
C PHE A 141 9.51 -3.07 -1.54
N ALA A 142 8.23 -3.38 -1.39
CA ALA A 142 7.22 -2.46 -0.89
C ALA A 142 6.08 -3.26 -0.23
N LEU A 143 5.82 -4.50 -0.69
CA LEU A 143 4.59 -5.22 -0.34
C LEU A 143 4.72 -6.32 0.70
N GLN A 144 5.66 -7.26 0.51
CA GLN A 144 5.77 -8.45 1.35
C GLN A 144 6.15 -8.13 2.80
N ASN A 145 6.90 -7.05 3.03
CA ASN A 145 7.22 -6.59 4.38
C ASN A 145 6.08 -5.84 5.06
N PHE A 146 5.23 -5.13 4.32
CA PHE A 146 4.08 -4.47 4.91
C PHE A 146 3.08 -5.51 5.38
N LEU A 147 2.70 -6.45 4.51
CA LEU A 147 1.73 -7.49 4.85
C LEU A 147 2.29 -8.55 5.80
N GLY A 148 3.54 -9.00 5.58
CA GLY A 148 4.21 -9.95 6.47
C GLY A 148 4.61 -9.33 7.82
N GLY A 149 4.87 -8.03 7.87
CA GLY A 149 5.12 -7.27 9.10
C GLY A 149 3.84 -6.97 9.88
N TYR A 150 2.76 -6.56 9.19
CA TYR A 150 1.44 -6.40 9.80
C TYR A 150 0.92 -7.73 10.34
N ALA A 151 0.94 -8.80 9.55
CA ALA A 151 0.51 -10.12 10.00
C ALA A 151 1.32 -10.59 11.21
N ARG A 152 2.65 -10.43 11.22
CA ARG A 152 3.47 -10.82 12.38
C ARG A 152 3.25 -9.95 13.62
N ARG A 153 3.01 -8.64 13.46
CA ARG A 153 2.74 -7.72 14.58
C ARG A 153 1.40 -7.99 15.27
N PHE A 154 0.44 -8.59 14.59
CA PHE A 154 -0.86 -8.99 15.17
C PHE A 154 -0.94 -10.48 15.56
N VAL A 155 -0.03 -11.34 15.08
CA VAL A 155 -0.07 -12.80 15.31
C VAL A 155 0.93 -13.28 16.37
N HIS A 156 2.00 -12.53 16.68
CA HIS A 156 2.97 -12.92 17.72
C HIS A 156 2.89 -12.03 18.97
N PRO A 157 2.40 -12.54 20.13
CA PRO A 157 2.28 -11.77 21.37
C PRO A 157 3.62 -11.32 21.99
N ASN A 158 4.76 -11.80 21.48
CA ASN A 158 6.10 -11.49 22.04
C ASN A 158 6.91 -10.46 21.26
N PHE A 159 6.35 -9.81 20.23
CA PHE A 159 7.09 -8.83 19.44
C PHE A 159 7.24 -7.44 20.12
N HIS A 160 6.58 -7.23 21.26
CA HIS A 160 6.64 -5.97 22.02
C HIS A 160 7.85 -5.83 22.96
N THR A 161 8.70 -6.86 23.10
CA THR A 161 9.76 -6.85 24.13
C THR A 161 11.17 -6.60 23.61
N GLN A 162 11.36 -6.15 22.38
CA GLN A 162 12.68 -5.68 21.94
C GLN A 162 12.63 -4.20 21.60
N ASN A 163 13.04 -3.41 22.58
CA ASN A 163 13.35 -2.00 22.45
C ASN A 163 14.40 -1.81 21.35
N PHE A 164 14.07 -0.98 20.37
CA PHE A 164 15.05 -0.23 19.58
C PHE A 164 14.78 1.25 19.83
#